data_AF-A0A2N5A6K8-F1
#
_entry.id   AF-A0A2N5A6K8-F1
#
_cell.length_a   1.000
_cell.length_b   1.000
_cell.length_c   1.000
_cell.angle_alpha   90.00
_cell.angle_beta   90.00
_cell.angle_gamma   90.00
#
_symmetry.space_group_name_H-M   'P 1'
#
loop_
_entity.id
_entity.type
_entity.pdbx_description
1 polymer ?
#
loop_
_entity_poly.entity_id
_entity_poly.type
_entity_poly.pdbx_seq_one_letter_code
_entity_poly.pdbx_strand_id
1 'polypeptide(L)' 'MSGTMTREDFDAYLVPCFAPAPFIPVRAAGSRVWDQQGKE' A
#
# COMPACT_ATOMS: atom_id res chain seq x y z
N MET A 1 -7.05 1.90 18.57
CA MET A 1 -6.80 2.98 17.59
C MET A 1 -6.54 2.29 16.26
N SER A 2 -7.52 2.29 15.34
CA SER A 2 -7.38 1.66 14.03
C SER A 2 -7.66 2.73 12.98
N GLY A 3 -6.63 3.52 12.67
CA GLY A 3 -6.66 4.43 11.53
C GLY A 3 -6.48 3.64 10.25
N THR A 4 -7.20 4.02 9.19
CA THR A 4 -6.96 3.50 7.85
C THR A 4 -5.55 3.91 7.41
N MET A 5 -4.69 2.95 7.08
CA MET A 5 -3.34 3.24 6.61
C MET A 5 -3.37 3.86 5.21
N THR A 6 -2.61 4.92 4.99
CA THR A 6 -2.50 5.59 3.69
C THR A 6 -1.09 5.48 3.12
N ARG A 7 -0.91 5.89 1.85
CA ARG A 7 0.41 5.87 1.21
C ARG A 7 1.36 6.87 1.85
N GLU A 8 0.85 7.99 2.34
CA GLU A 8 1.62 9.06 2.98
C GLU A 8 2.25 8.59 4.30
N ASP A 9 1.63 7.62 4.98
CA ASP A 9 2.20 7.01 6.19
C ASP A 9 3.57 6.37 5.91
N PHE A 10 3.80 5.83 4.71
CA PHE A 10 5.10 5.25 4.36
C PHE A 10 6.20 6.30 4.44
N ASP A 11 5.94 7.51 3.93
CA ASP A 11 6.94 8.59 3.91
C ASP A 11 7.14 9.18 5.32
N ALA A 12 6.11 9.13 6.16
CA ALA A 12 6.16 9.63 7.53
C ALA A 12 6.93 8.70 8.49
N TYR A 13 6.87 7.38 8.27
CA TYR A 13 7.36 6.41 9.25
C TYR A 13 8.56 5.56 8.79
N LEU A 14 8.80 5.39 7.48
CA LEU A 14 9.90 4.58 6.98
C LEU A 14 11.10 5.44 6.57
N VAL A 15 12.30 4.88 6.75
CA VAL A 15 13.53 5.46 6.21
C VAL A 15 13.42 5.46 4.67
N PRO A 16 13.72 6.58 3.97
CA PRO A 16 13.49 6.74 2.54
C PRO A 16 14.55 6.02 1.68
N CYS A 17 14.70 4.71 1.88
CA CYS A 17 15.56 3.84 1.06
C CYS A 17 14.85 3.35 -0.21
N PHE A 18 13.52 3.50 -0.29
CA PHE A 18 12.70 3.04 -1.41
C PHE A 18 11.69 4.11 -1.83
N ALA A 19 11.30 4.07 -3.10
CA ALA A 19 10.21 4.86 -3.67
C ALA A 19 9.11 3.90 -4.17
N PRO A 20 8.24 3.37 -3.28
CA PRO A 20 7.21 2.42 -3.68
C PRO A 20 6.11 3.09 -4.48
N ALA A 21 5.34 2.25 -5.20
CA ALA A 21 4.19 2.64 -5.98
C ALA A 21 3.16 3.45 -5.16
N PRO A 22 2.30 4.26 -5.81
CA PRO A 22 1.30 5.07 -5.12
C PRO A 22 0.11 4.27 -4.58
N PHE A 23 -0.01 2.98 -4.91
CA PHE A 23 -1.08 2.10 -4.43
C PHE A 23 -0.52 1.02 -3.49
N ILE A 24 -1.36 0.55 -2.56
CA ILE A 24 -0.99 -0.45 -1.56
C ILE A 24 -1.78 -1.74 -1.85
N PRO A 25 -1.11 -2.84 -2.26
CA PRO A 25 -1.76 -4.14 -2.42
C PRO A 25 -2.29 -4.67 -1.07
N VAL A 26 -3.54 -5.15 -1.05
CA VAL A 26 -4.18 -5.73 0.14
C VAL A 26 -4.65 -7.17 -0.04
N ARG A 27 -4.78 -7.64 -1.29
CA ARG A 27 -5.18 -9.02 -1.61
C ARG A 27 -4.44 -9.53 -2.83
N ALA A 28 -4.22 -10.84 -2.90
CA ALA A 28 -3.66 -11.51 -4.08
C ALA A 28 -4.33 -12.88 -4.30
N ALA A 29 -4.39 -13.32 -5.57
CA ALA A 29 -4.88 -14.63 -5.98
C ALA A 29 -4.24 -15.04 -7.32
N GLY A 30 -3.49 -16.14 -7.33
CA GLY A 30 -2.67 -16.53 -8.48
C GLY A 30 -1.66 -15.42 -8.82
N SER A 31 -1.65 -14.98 -10.08
CA SER A 31 -0.77 -13.90 -10.56
C SER A 31 -1.43 -12.51 -10.55
N ARG A 32 -2.52 -12.33 -9.80
CA ARG A 32 -3.28 -11.07 -9.72
C ARG A 32 -3.25 -10.50 -8.30
N VAL A 33 -3.17 -9.18 -8.20
CA VAL A 33 -3.16 -8.43 -6.94
C VAL A 33 -4.26 -7.39 -6.96
N TRP A 34 -4.72 -6.94 -5.80
CA TRP A 34 -5.70 -5.86 -5.70
C TRP A 34 -5.29 -4.87 -4.62
N ASP A 35 -5.50 -3.58 -4.89
CA ASP A 35 -5.22 -2.49 -3.95
C ASP A 35 -6.37 -2.20 -2.98
N GLN A 36 -6.14 -1.23 -2.09
CA GLN A 36 -7.12 -0.77 -1.10
C GLN A 36 -8.44 -0.25 -1.72
N GLN A 37 -8.44 0.18 -2.98
CA GLN A 37 -9.61 0.63 -3.73
C GLN A 37 -10.28 -0.51 -4.52
N GLY A 38 -9.73 -1.73 -4.45
CA GLY A 38 -10.23 -2.90 -5.17
C GLY A 38 -9.84 -2.94 -6.64
N LYS A 39 -8.91 -2.07 -7.07
CA LYS A 39 -8.34 -2.11 -8.42
C LYS A 39 -7.31 -3.24 -8.51
N GLU A 40 -7.38 -4.01 -9.59
CA GLU A 40 -6.39 -5.05 -9.95
C GLU A 40 -5.09 -4.44 -10.50
#